data_AF-A0A2E9UR93-F1
#
_entry.id   AF-A0A2E9UR93-F1
#
_cell.length_a   1.000
_cell.length_b   1.000
_cell.length_c   1.000
_cell.angle_alpha   90.00
_cell.angle_beta   90.00
_cell.angle_gamma   90.00
#
_symmetry.space_group_name_H-M   'P 1'
#
loop_
_entity.id
_entity.type
_entity.pdbx_description
1 polymer ?
#
loop_
_entity_poly.entity_id
_entity_poly.type
_entity_poly.pdbx_seq_one_letter_code
_entity_poly.pdbx_strand_id
1 'polypeptide(L)'
;LGHPVLTRAIGGVNPLFKGATDWMRDEMEQGRIRESDPELLVLSIYSTVMGAATEIKLFEAIGEKQTLRGAALRRKELLRFLESALAPKALL
;
A
#
# COMPACT_ATOMS: atom_id res chain seq x y z
N LEU A 1 -13.89 23.31 5.50
CA LEU A 1 -12.98 23.34 6.66
C LEU A 1 -13.33 22.14 7.54
N GLY A 2 -12.48 21.12 7.58
CA GLY A 2 -12.78 19.84 8.26
C GLY A 2 -12.76 19.94 9.79
N HIS A 3 -13.34 18.94 10.47
CA HIS A 3 -13.39 18.84 11.93
C HIS A 3 -11.97 18.99 12.53
N PRO A 4 -11.75 19.79 13.60
CA PRO A 4 -10.41 20.11 14.11
C PRO A 4 -9.55 18.88 14.45
N VAL A 5 -10.19 17.79 14.90
CA VAL A 5 -9.52 16.51 15.15
C VAL A 5 -9.01 15.86 13.87
N LEU A 6 -9.79 15.91 12.77
CA LEU A 6 -9.37 15.39 11.47
C LEU A 6 -8.20 16.21 10.90
N THR A 7 -8.25 17.54 11.02
CA THR A 7 -7.13 18.41 10.58
C THR A 7 -5.84 18.10 11.32
N ARG A 8 -5.90 17.86 12.64
CA ARG A 8 -4.72 17.51 13.45
C ARG A 8 -4.20 16.10 13.14
N ALA A 9 -5.10 15.14 12.96
CA ALA A 9 -4.74 13.78 12.56
C ALA A 9 -4.04 13.76 11.20
N ILE A 10 -4.57 14.51 10.22
CA ILE A 10 -3.95 14.68 8.90
C ILE A 10 -2.57 15.33 9.03
N GLY A 11 -2.44 16.38 9.86
CA GLY A 11 -1.16 17.05 10.11
C GLY A 11 -0.06 16.13 10.65
N GLY A 12 -0.40 15.16 11.50
CA GLY A 12 0.56 14.19 12.04
C GLY A 12 0.95 13.08 11.06
N VAL A 13 0.07 12.76 10.10
CA VAL A 13 0.27 11.70 9.10
C VAL A 13 0.99 12.24 7.85
N ASN A 14 0.86 13.52 7.57
CA ASN A 14 1.45 14.18 6.40
C ASN A 14 2.98 13.97 6.24
N PRO A 15 3.81 14.02 7.31
CA PRO A 15 5.25 13.75 7.18
C PRO A 15 5.56 12.31 6.73
N LEU A 16 4.75 11.34 7.14
CA LEU A 16 4.93 9.93 6.73
C LEU A 16 4.60 9.75 5.26
N PHE A 17 3.51 10.36 4.79
CA PHE A 17 3.16 10.39 3.37
C PHE A 17 4.25 11.07 2.56
N LYS A 18 4.73 12.23 2.99
CA LYS A 18 5.81 12.94 2.30
C LYS A 18 7.06 12.07 2.19
N GLY A 19 7.52 11.47 3.29
CA GLY A 19 8.69 10.59 3.26
C GLY A 19 8.52 9.38 2.34
N ALA A 20 7.34 8.76 2.34
CA ALA A 20 7.04 7.64 1.44
C ALA A 20 7.01 8.08 -0.03
N THR A 21 6.43 9.24 -0.33
CA THR A 21 6.37 9.82 -1.68
C THR A 21 7.76 10.22 -2.18
N ASP A 22 8.58 10.85 -1.34
CA ASP A 22 9.96 11.20 -1.68
C ASP A 22 10.76 9.94 -2.01
N TRP A 23 10.68 8.90 -1.16
CA TRP A 23 11.34 7.62 -1.42
C TRP A 23 10.88 6.95 -2.72
N MET A 24 9.56 6.93 -2.98
CA MET A 24 9.02 6.37 -4.22
C MET A 24 9.58 7.08 -5.45
N ARG A 25 9.73 8.40 -5.38
CA ARG A 25 10.30 9.22 -6.46
C ARG A 25 11.76 8.83 -6.73
N ASP A 26 12.58 8.74 -5.68
CA ASP A 26 13.99 8.36 -5.80
C ASP A 26 14.16 6.96 -6.41
N GLU A 27 13.31 6.00 -6.02
CA GLU A 27 13.35 4.63 -6.56
C GLU A 27 12.92 4.57 -8.02
N MET A 28 11.96 5.41 -8.44
CA MET A 28 11.56 5.55 -9.85
C MET A 28 12.68 6.16 -10.69
N GLU A 29 13.32 7.23 -10.21
CA GLU A 29 14.45 7.88 -10.91
C GLU A 29 15.63 6.92 -11.10
N GLN A 30 15.82 5.98 -10.18
CA GLN A 30 16.84 4.94 -10.26
C GLN A 30 16.39 3.69 -11.04
N GLY A 31 15.18 3.71 -11.60
CA GLY A 31 14.62 2.63 -12.42
C GLY A 31 14.32 1.33 -11.64
N ARG A 32 14.22 1.39 -10.31
CA ARG A 32 13.88 0.23 -9.45
C ARG A 32 12.39 0.04 -9.25
N ILE A 33 11.61 1.11 -9.41
CA ILE A 33 10.14 1.08 -9.42
C ILE A 33 9.66 1.64 -10.76
N ARG A 34 8.55 1.12 -11.29
CA ARG A 34 7.93 1.68 -12.49
C ARG A 34 7.57 3.16 -12.34
N GLU A 35 7.66 3.91 -13.42
CA GLU A 35 7.14 5.28 -13.45
C GLU A 35 5.63 5.33 -13.13
N SER A 36 5.26 6.29 -12.29
CA SER A 36 3.90 6.57 -11.85
C SER A 36 3.86 7.94 -11.16
N ASP A 37 2.66 8.47 -10.93
CA ASP A 37 2.49 9.52 -9.92
C ASP A 37 2.76 8.94 -8.52
N PRO A 38 3.73 9.46 -7.75
CA PRO A 38 4.17 8.84 -6.49
C PRO A 38 3.18 9.06 -5.35
N GLU A 39 2.46 10.18 -5.32
CA GLU A 39 1.42 10.45 -4.33
C GLU A 39 0.24 9.46 -4.47
N LEU A 40 -0.26 9.29 -5.69
CA LEU A 40 -1.31 8.32 -5.99
C LEU A 40 -0.85 6.87 -5.78
N LEU A 41 0.43 6.57 -6.03
CA LEU A 41 0.98 5.24 -5.79
C LEU A 41 1.03 4.91 -4.30
N VAL A 42 1.51 5.82 -3.44
CA VAL A 42 1.50 5.64 -1.98
C VAL A 42 0.08 5.44 -1.46
N LEU A 43 -0.89 6.24 -1.94
CA LEU A 43 -2.30 6.08 -1.57
C LEU A 43 -2.88 4.71 -2.00
N SER A 44 -2.49 4.25 -3.19
CA SER A 44 -2.92 2.95 -3.72
C SER A 44 -2.38 1.80 -2.87
N ILE A 45 -1.09 1.83 -2.53
CA ILE A 45 -0.45 0.82 -1.66
C ILE A 45 -1.12 0.80 -0.29
N TYR A 46 -1.33 1.97 0.32
CA TYR A 46 -2.04 2.09 1.60
C TYR A 46 -3.43 1.44 1.52
N SER A 47 -4.21 1.78 0.49
CA SER A 47 -5.56 1.26 0.31
C SER A 47 -5.59 -0.26 0.14
N THR A 48 -4.65 -0.81 -0.64
CA THR A 48 -4.52 -2.27 -0.83
C THR A 48 -4.13 -2.99 0.45
N VAL A 49 -3.17 -2.46 1.21
CA VAL A 49 -2.76 -3.02 2.50
C VAL A 49 -3.92 -2.97 3.51
N MET A 50 -4.61 -1.83 3.60
CA MET A 50 -5.73 -1.66 4.51
C MET A 50 -6.89 -2.59 4.14
N GLY A 51 -7.27 -2.69 2.86
CA GLY A 51 -8.29 -3.63 2.41
C GLY A 51 -7.96 -5.07 2.84
N ALA A 52 -6.75 -5.53 2.54
CA ALA A 52 -6.29 -6.86 2.93
C ALA A 52 -6.25 -7.08 4.46
N ALA A 53 -5.98 -6.02 5.24
CA ALA A 53 -5.92 -6.09 6.69
C ALA A 53 -7.29 -6.05 7.36
N THR A 54 -8.26 -5.30 6.81
CA THR A 54 -9.53 -5.01 7.50
C THR A 54 -10.74 -5.76 6.96
N GLU A 55 -10.72 -6.26 5.73
CA GLU A 55 -11.88 -6.90 5.08
C GLU A 55 -12.04 -8.38 5.45
N ILE A 56 -12.00 -8.69 6.74
CA ILE A 56 -12.03 -10.06 7.29
C ILE A 56 -13.22 -10.86 6.75
N LYS A 57 -14.41 -10.25 6.69
CA LYS A 57 -15.64 -10.93 6.22
C LYS A 57 -15.60 -11.33 4.74
N LEU A 58 -14.86 -10.59 3.92
CA LEU A 58 -14.69 -10.92 2.51
C LEU A 58 -13.82 -12.17 2.35
N PHE A 59 -12.78 -12.29 3.18
CA PHE A 59 -11.96 -13.50 3.26
C PHE A 59 -12.76 -14.71 3.77
N GLU A 60 -13.60 -14.54 4.78
CA GLU A 60 -14.49 -15.61 5.25
C GLU A 60 -15.46 -16.08 4.15
N ALA A 61 -16.00 -15.15 3.35
CA ALA A 61 -16.93 -15.47 2.25
C ALA A 61 -16.31 -16.35 1.16
N ILE A 62 -14.99 -16.31 0.97
CA ILE A 62 -14.25 -17.17 0.03
C ILE A 62 -13.68 -18.43 0.68
N GLY A 63 -14.07 -18.71 1.93
CA GLY A 63 -13.66 -19.91 2.67
C GLY A 63 -12.31 -19.80 3.38
N GLU A 64 -11.71 -18.61 3.46
CA GLU A 64 -10.43 -18.41 4.13
C GLU A 64 -10.62 -18.40 5.65
N LYS A 65 -9.89 -19.29 6.34
CA LYS A 65 -9.96 -19.41 7.80
C LYS A 65 -9.09 -18.36 8.48
N GLN A 66 -9.63 -17.68 9.49
CA GLN A 66 -8.93 -16.70 10.33
C GLN A 66 -7.93 -17.37 11.29
N THR A 67 -6.89 -17.98 10.73
CA THR A 67 -5.80 -18.64 11.46
C THR A 67 -4.51 -17.85 11.30
N LEU A 68 -3.55 -18.04 12.22
CA LEU A 68 -2.21 -17.45 12.11
C LEU A 68 -1.52 -17.83 10.79
N ARG A 69 -1.68 -19.09 10.36
CA ARG A 69 -1.15 -19.56 9.08
C ARG A 69 -1.80 -18.84 7.89
N GLY A 70 -3.12 -18.68 7.90
CA GLY A 70 -3.86 -17.93 6.86
C GLY A 70 -3.44 -16.46 6.80
N ALA A 71 -3.26 -15.80 7.95
CA ALA A 71 -2.75 -14.44 8.01
C ALA A 71 -1.33 -14.32 7.41
N ALA A 72 -0.43 -15.26 7.72
CA ALA A 72 0.91 -15.29 7.14
C ALA A 72 0.90 -15.51 5.62
N LEU A 73 0.04 -16.40 5.12
CA LEU A 73 -0.12 -16.64 3.69
C LEU A 73 -0.67 -15.41 2.96
N ARG A 74 -1.72 -14.75 3.50
CA ARG A 74 -2.26 -13.50 2.94
C ARG A 74 -1.22 -12.40 2.89
N ARG A 75 -0.43 -12.22 3.95
CA ARG A 75 0.70 -11.27 3.95
C ARG A 75 1.67 -11.59 2.81
N LYS A 76 2.02 -12.86 2.61
CA LYS A 76 2.94 -13.28 1.55
C LYS A 76 2.37 -12.99 0.15
N GLU A 77 1.09 -13.28 -0.10
CA GLU A 77 0.44 -12.94 -1.37
C GLU A 77 0.35 -11.44 -1.61
N LEU A 78 0.00 -10.66 -0.57
CA LEU A 78 -0.05 -9.20 -0.67
C LEU A 78 1.32 -8.62 -1.04
N LEU A 79 2.40 -9.11 -0.43
CA LEU A 79 3.76 -8.66 -0.77
C LEU A 79 4.11 -9.00 -2.22
N ARG A 80 3.85 -10.22 -2.68
CA ARG A 80 4.06 -10.61 -4.09
C ARG A 80 3.27 -9.74 -5.07
N PHE A 81 2.02 -9.42 -4.74
CA PHE A 81 1.18 -8.54 -5.54
C PHE A 81 1.80 -7.15 -5.64
N LEU A 82 2.22 -6.57 -4.51
CA LEU A 82 2.85 -5.25 -4.47
C LEU A 82 4.19 -5.24 -5.22
N GLU A 83 5.05 -6.24 -5.01
CA GLU A 83 6.31 -6.40 -5.75
C GLU A 83 6.07 -6.42 -7.26
N SER A 84 5.10 -7.21 -7.72
CA SER A 84 4.74 -7.29 -9.13
C SER A 84 4.16 -5.98 -9.66
N ALA A 85 3.34 -5.31 -8.86
CA ALA A 85 2.71 -4.04 -9.22
C ALA A 85 3.71 -2.86 -9.27
N LEU A 86 4.84 -2.96 -8.57
CA LEU A 86 5.88 -1.94 -8.52
C LEU A 86 7.03 -2.22 -9.49
N ALA A 87 7.14 -3.45 -10.00
CA ALA A 87 8.21 -3.86 -10.89
C ALA A 87 8.39 -2.88 -12.07
N PRO A 88 9.64 -2.48 -12.40
CA PRO A 88 9.93 -1.66 -13.57
C PRO A 88 9.37 -2.29 -14.84
N LYS A 89 8.96 -1.46 -15.81
CA LYS A 89 8.65 -1.98 -17.15
C LYS A 89 9.93 -2.59 -17.73
N ALA A 90 9.85 -3.84 -18.18
CA ALA A 90 10.93 -4.42 -18.97
C ALA A 90 11.12 -3.55 -20.22
N LEU A 91 12.36 -3.13 -20.48
CA LEU A 91 12.73 -2.53 -21.76
C LEU A 91 12.53 -3.61 -22.83
N LEU A 92 11.56 -3.40 -23.72
CA LEU A 92 11.39 -4.17 -24.97
C LEU A 92 12.39 -3.69 -26.01
#